data_AF-H4EZI5-F1
#
_entry.id   AF-H4EZI5-F1
#
_cell.length_a   1.000
_cell.length_b   1.000
_cell.length_c   1.000
_cell.angle_alpha   90.00
_cell.angle_beta   90.00
_cell.angle_gamma   90.00
#
_symmetry.space_group_name_H-M   'P 1'
#
loop_
_entity.id
_entity.type
_entity.pdbx_description
1 polymer ?
#
loop_
_entity_poly.entity_id
_entity_poly.type
_entity_poly.pdbx_seq_one_letter_code
_entity_poly.pdbx_strand_id
1 'polypeptide(L)'
;MSKPSFRFTHYDLKEQRAGTIIEVTLSAVNNVRLMTPANFQRFKETLDFKYIGGVAKKSPIKLVIPDSAHWHLIVDMEGHHGLAESKVKMLAAPAVQPKQKAS
;
A
#
# COMPACT_ATOMS: atom_id res chain seq x y z
N MET A 1 17.41 7.10 -16.67
CA MET A 1 16.28 6.63 -15.84
C MET A 1 16.85 5.77 -14.72
N SER A 2 17.07 6.36 -13.55
CA SER A 2 17.51 5.62 -12.35
C SER A 2 16.37 4.72 -11.91
N LYS A 3 16.63 3.43 -11.75
CA LYS A 3 15.69 2.48 -11.14
C LYS A 3 16.10 2.31 -9.67
N PRO A 4 15.17 1.99 -8.75
CA PRO A 4 15.53 1.61 -7.40
C PRO A 4 16.61 0.52 -7.43
N SER A 5 17.65 0.67 -6.61
CA SER A 5 18.77 -0.27 -6.53
C SER A 5 18.39 -1.60 -5.84
N PHE A 6 17.22 -1.64 -5.23
CA PHE A 6 16.68 -2.78 -4.49
C PHE A 6 15.49 -3.40 -5.22
N ARG A 7 15.23 -4.68 -4.92
CA ARG A 7 14.07 -5.40 -5.45
C ARG A 7 12.81 -5.02 -4.69
N PHE A 8 11.68 -5.02 -5.39
CA PHE A 8 10.38 -4.77 -4.80
C PHE A 8 9.29 -5.56 -5.53
N THR A 9 8.19 -5.80 -4.84
CA THR A 9 6.91 -6.26 -5.41
C THR A 9 5.96 -5.08 -5.47
N HIS A 10 5.31 -4.89 -6.63
CA HIS A 10 4.32 -3.85 -6.84
C HIS A 10 2.92 -4.45 -6.98
N TYR A 11 1.98 -3.93 -6.19
CA TYR A 11 0.56 -4.18 -6.34
C TYR A 11 -0.13 -2.90 -6.78
N ASP A 12 -0.78 -2.95 -7.94
CA ASP A 12 -1.72 -1.92 -8.36
C ASP A 12 -3.08 -2.23 -7.75
N LEU A 13 -3.48 -1.45 -6.73
CA LEU A 13 -4.73 -1.67 -6.00
C LEU A 13 -5.93 -1.06 -6.73
N LYS A 14 -5.73 -0.33 -7.84
CA LYS A 14 -6.78 0.42 -8.53
C LYS A 14 -7.44 1.46 -7.62
N GLU A 15 -8.63 1.92 -8.01
CA GLU A 15 -9.48 2.80 -7.23
C GLU A 15 -9.93 2.13 -5.93
N GLN A 16 -9.56 2.75 -4.81
CA GLN A 16 -9.99 2.34 -3.48
C GLN A 16 -10.71 3.48 -2.80
N ARG A 17 -11.73 3.14 -2.02
CA ARG A 17 -12.48 4.12 -1.22
C ARG A 17 -11.74 4.43 0.08
N ALA A 18 -11.91 5.65 0.57
CA ALA A 18 -11.52 6.01 1.93
C ALA A 18 -12.12 5.01 2.94
N GLY A 19 -11.30 4.60 3.92
CA GLY A 19 -11.67 3.63 4.93
C GLY A 19 -11.50 2.16 4.51
N THR A 20 -11.18 1.85 3.25
CA THR A 20 -10.79 0.48 2.87
C THR A 20 -9.55 0.08 3.65
N ILE A 21 -9.51 -1.16 4.15
CA ILE A 21 -8.35 -1.71 4.85
C ILE A 21 -7.58 -2.60 3.89
N ILE A 22 -6.32 -2.26 3.66
CA ILE A 22 -5.35 -3.07 2.94
C ILE A 22 -4.61 -3.92 3.96
N GLU A 23 -4.93 -5.21 3.99
CA GLU A 23 -4.24 -6.21 4.80
C GLU A 23 -3.09 -6.81 3.99
N VAL A 24 -1.88 -6.78 4.55
CA VAL A 24 -0.67 -7.25 3.89
C VAL A 24 -0.01 -8.31 4.76
N THR A 25 0.10 -9.52 4.21
CA THR A 25 0.84 -10.62 4.83
C THR A 25 2.21 -10.70 4.20
N LEU A 26 3.25 -10.79 5.03
CA LEU A 26 4.65 -10.95 4.64
C LEU A 26 5.25 -12.23 5.24
N SER A 27 6.18 -12.86 4.52
CA SER A 27 6.98 -13.99 5.04
C SER A 27 8.20 -13.56 5.86
N ALA A 28 8.66 -12.31 5.74
CA ALA A 28 9.78 -11.75 6.48
C ALA A 28 9.62 -10.22 6.69
N VAL A 29 10.50 -9.63 7.49
CA VAL A 29 10.52 -8.18 7.73
C VAL A 29 10.95 -7.46 6.46
N ASN A 30 10.08 -6.60 5.94
CA ASN A 30 10.34 -5.74 4.78
C ASN A 30 9.58 -4.42 4.94
N ASN A 31 9.85 -3.47 4.06
CA ASN A 31 9.11 -2.21 4.03
C ASN A 31 7.80 -2.42 3.29
N VAL A 32 6.71 -1.83 3.80
CA VAL A 32 5.44 -1.75 3.10
C VAL A 32 5.07 -0.28 2.94
N ARG A 33 4.89 0.15 1.70
CA ARG A 33 4.65 1.55 1.33
C ARG A 33 3.40 1.65 0.46
N LEU A 34 2.36 2.25 1.01
CA LEU A 34 1.14 2.61 0.31
C LEU A 34 1.26 4.04 -0.20
N MET A 35 0.99 4.29 -1.48
CA MET A 35 1.19 5.60 -2.10
C MET A 35 0.26 5.83 -3.30
N THR A 36 0.09 7.09 -3.68
CA THR A 36 -0.68 7.49 -4.88
C THR A 36 0.13 7.27 -6.17
N PRO A 37 -0.51 7.29 -7.36
CA PRO A 37 0.19 7.10 -8.64
C PRO A 37 1.33 8.11 -8.87
N ALA A 38 1.11 9.37 -8.47
CA ALA A 38 2.13 10.42 -8.59
C ALA A 38 3.36 10.16 -7.70
N ASN A 39 3.17 9.54 -6.53
CA ASN A 39 4.27 9.12 -5.66
C ASN A 39 4.92 7.82 -6.15
N PHE A 40 4.16 6.91 -6.75
CA PHE A 40 4.71 5.70 -7.36
C PHE A 40 5.63 6.01 -8.54
N GLN A 41 5.31 6.99 -9.38
CA GLN A 41 6.22 7.45 -10.44
C GLN A 41 7.52 8.00 -9.84
N ARG A 42 7.43 8.88 -8.83
CA ARG A 42 8.60 9.41 -8.11
C ARG A 42 9.44 8.32 -7.46
N PHE A 43 8.82 7.31 -6.84
CA PHE A 43 9.49 6.13 -6.30
C PHE A 43 10.31 5.39 -7.38
N LYS A 44 9.72 5.13 -8.56
CA LYS A 44 10.42 4.48 -9.67
C LYS A 44 11.57 5.32 -10.23
N GLU A 45 11.46 6.64 -10.15
CA GLU A 45 12.48 7.60 -10.58
C GLU A 45 13.50 7.92 -9.48
N THR A 46 13.39 7.28 -8.30
CA THR A 46 14.25 7.51 -7.13
C THR A 46 14.27 8.98 -6.67
N LEU A 47 13.15 9.68 -6.84
CA LEU A 47 12.90 11.04 -6.36
C LEU A 47 12.22 11.03 -5.00
N ASP A 48 12.14 12.19 -4.34
CA ASP A 48 11.39 12.32 -3.09
C ASP A 48 9.90 12.00 -3.27
N PHE A 49 9.38 11.06 -2.49
CA PHE A 49 7.98 10.64 -2.53
C PHE A 49 7.40 10.49 -1.14
N LYS A 50 6.08 10.59 -1.04
CA LYS A 50 5.32 10.35 0.20
C LYS A 50 4.63 9.00 0.16
N TYR A 51 4.55 8.36 1.32
CA TYR A 51 3.88 7.08 1.48
C TYR A 51 3.31 6.93 2.89
N ILE A 52 2.41 5.97 3.05
CA ILE A 52 1.87 5.50 4.32
C ILE A 52 2.41 4.09 4.56
N GLY A 53 2.83 3.82 5.79
CA GLY A 53 3.44 2.53 6.17
C GLY A 53 4.86 2.73 6.69
N GLY A 54 5.74 1.77 6.41
CA GLY A 54 7.10 1.72 6.94
C GLY A 54 7.60 0.29 7.09
N VAL A 55 8.52 0.07 8.04
CA VAL A 55 9.08 -1.26 8.30
C VAL A 55 8.04 -2.15 8.97
N ALA A 56 7.61 -3.21 8.28
CA ALA A 56 6.63 -4.17 8.79
C ALA A 56 7.33 -5.28 9.58
N LYS A 57 7.35 -5.13 10.91
CA LYS A 57 8.00 -6.10 11.83
C LYS A 57 7.09 -7.25 12.27
N LYS A 58 5.78 -7.13 12.03
CA LYS A 58 4.75 -8.12 12.38
C LYS A 58 3.87 -8.34 11.16
N SER A 59 3.27 -9.52 11.06
CA SER A 59 2.45 -9.92 9.92
C SER A 59 1.18 -10.64 10.44
N PRO A 60 -0.03 -10.34 9.91
CA PRO A 60 -0.31 -9.36 8.88
C PRO A 60 -0.26 -7.91 9.42
N ILE A 61 0.01 -6.94 8.53
CA ILE A 61 -0.20 -5.53 8.81
C ILE A 61 -1.48 -5.02 8.14
N LYS A 62 -2.05 -3.94 8.67
CA LYS A 62 -3.25 -3.30 8.14
C LYS A 62 -2.98 -1.83 7.89
N LEU A 63 -3.23 -1.37 6.66
CA LEU A 63 -3.15 0.02 6.26
C LEU A 63 -4.55 0.51 5.88
N VAL A 64 -4.97 1.64 6.43
CA VAL A 64 -6.26 2.25 6.10
C VAL A 64 -6.04 3.23 4.95
N ILE A 65 -6.84 3.11 3.90
CA ILE A 65 -6.88 4.09 2.81
C ILE A 65 -7.43 5.41 3.37
N PRO A 66 -6.67 6.52 3.33
CA PRO A 66 -7.14 7.79 3.89
C PRO A 66 -8.20 8.45 3.01
N ASP A 67 -8.02 8.38 1.69
CA ASP A 67 -8.81 9.12 0.71
C ASP A 67 -9.17 8.22 -0.48
N SER A 68 -10.37 8.45 -1.03
CA SER A 68 -10.84 7.72 -2.20
C SER A 68 -10.04 8.11 -3.44
N ALA A 69 -9.21 7.20 -3.96
CA ALA A 69 -8.35 7.42 -5.12
C ALA A 69 -7.79 6.09 -5.65
N HIS A 70 -7.04 6.15 -6.75
CA HIS A 70 -6.13 5.09 -7.16
C HIS A 70 -4.98 4.96 -6.15
N TRP A 71 -4.70 3.74 -5.68
CA TRP A 71 -3.56 3.45 -4.80
C TRP A 71 -2.61 2.36 -5.33
N HIS A 72 -1.33 2.50 -5.00
CA HIS A 72 -0.27 1.53 -5.24
C HIS A 72 0.32 1.08 -3.91
N LEU A 73 0.59 -0.22 -3.78
CA LEU A 73 1.33 -0.78 -2.65
C LEU A 73 2.67 -1.35 -3.13
N ILE A 74 3.72 -1.01 -2.42
CA ILE A 74 5.06 -1.53 -2.63
C ILE A 74 5.49 -2.33 -1.41
N VAL A 75 6.04 -3.52 -1.65
CA VAL A 75 6.82 -4.28 -0.67
C VAL A 75 8.26 -4.28 -1.16
N ASP A 76 9.19 -3.72 -0.39
CA ASP A 76 10.59 -3.58 -0.81
C ASP A 76 11.61 -4.04 0.23
N MET A 77 12.81 -4.33 -0.26
CA MET A 77 13.94 -4.81 0.54
C MET A 77 14.98 -3.75 0.88
N GLU A 78 14.64 -2.45 0.79
CA GLU A 78 15.57 -1.40 1.18
C GLU A 78 15.97 -1.56 2.66
N GLY A 79 17.26 -1.81 2.91
CA GLY A 79 17.78 -2.06 4.26
C GLY A 79 17.54 -3.46 4.82
N HIS A 80 17.08 -4.44 4.02
CA HIS A 80 16.80 -5.82 4.44
C HIS A 80 17.53 -6.84 3.57
N HIS A 81 17.80 -8.03 4.11
CA HIS A 81 18.61 -9.06 3.45
C HIS A 81 17.92 -9.75 2.26
N GLY A 82 16.61 -9.59 2.10
CA GLY A 82 15.84 -10.24 1.04
C GLY A 82 14.48 -9.58 0.84
N LEU A 83 13.84 -9.91 -0.29
CA LEU A 83 12.46 -9.51 -0.57
C LEU A 83 11.52 -10.61 -0.08
N ALA A 84 10.66 -10.29 0.89
CA ALA A 84 9.64 -11.19 1.39
C ALA A 84 8.62 -11.56 0.31
N GLU A 85 8.13 -12.79 0.38
CA GLU A 85 6.88 -13.15 -0.24
C GLU A 85 5.76 -12.35 0.41
N SER A 86 4.83 -11.87 -0.40
CA SER A 86 3.77 -10.98 0.05
C SER A 86 2.43 -11.32 -0.58
N LYS A 87 1.37 -11.13 0.21
CA LYS A 87 -0.02 -11.28 -0.22
C LYS A 87 -0.84 -10.11 0.28
N VAL A 88 -1.68 -9.57 -0.59
CA VAL A 88 -2.54 -8.42 -0.29
C VAL A 88 -4.00 -8.84 -0.30
N LYS A 89 -4.75 -8.41 0.71
CA LYS A 89 -6.20 -8.57 0.79
C LYS A 89 -6.83 -7.21 1.05
N MET A 90 -7.84 -6.87 0.25
CA MET A 90 -8.63 -5.64 0.42
C MET A 90 -9.89 -5.98 1.20
N LEU A 91 -10.06 -5.35 2.34
CA LEU A 91 -11.26 -5.44 3.16
C LEU A 91 -12.04 -4.14 2.95
N ALA A 92 -13.24 -4.25 2.38
CA ALA A 92 -14.05 -3.10 2.02
C ALA A 92 -14.29 -2.18 3.22
N ALA A 93 -14.25 -0.87 2.98
CA ALA A 93 -14.77 0.11 3.93
C ALA A 93 -16.21 -0.27 4.31
N PRO A 94 -16.64 -0.06 5.58
CA PRO A 94 -18.03 -0.23 5.96
C PRO A 94 -18.89 0.56 4.97
N ALA A 95 -19.89 -0.09 4.35
CA ALA A 95 -20.82 0.62 3.49
C ALA A 95 -21.54 1.68 4.34
N VAL A 96 -21.32 2.96 4.04
CA VAL A 96 -22.24 4.00 4.50
C VAL A 96 -23.54 3.73 3.76
N GLN A 97 -24.45 3.00 4.41
CA GLN A 97 -25.81 2.87 3.92
C GLN A 97 -26.40 4.28 3.90
N PRO A 98 -26.86 4.81 2.75
CA PRO A 98 -27.62 6.04 2.78
C PRO A 98 -28.85 5.76 3.64
N LYS A 99 -28.97 6.46 4.78
CA LYS A 99 -30.23 6.57 5.51
C LYS A 99 -31.23 7.11 4.50
N GLN A 100 -32.05 6.25 3.91
CA GLN A 100 -33.26 6.67 3.23
C GLN A 100 -34.03 7.48 4.27
N LYS A 101 -34.12 8.81 4.06
CA LYS A 101 -35.10 9.62 4.76
C LYS A 101 -36.45 9.07 4.33
N ALA A 102 -37.06 8.30 5.21
CA ALA A 102 -38.50 8.09 5.16
C ALA A 102 -39.17 9.41 5.56
N SER A 103 -40.32 9.66 4.91
CA SER A 103 -41.29 10.75 5.12
C SER A 103 -41.05 12.01 4.29
#